data_AF-A0A3A0G4Z7-F1
#
_entry.id   AF-A0A3A0G4Z7-F1
#
_cell.length_a   1.000
_cell.length_b   1.000
_cell.length_c   1.000
_cell.angle_alpha   90.00
_cell.angle_beta   90.00
_cell.angle_gamma   90.00
#
_symmetry.space_group_name_H-M   'P 1'
#
loop_
_entity.id
_entity.type
_entity.pdbx_description
1 polymer ?
#
loop_
_entity_poly.entity_id
_entity_poly.type
_entity_poly.pdbx_seq_one_letter_code
_entity_poly.pdbx_strand_id
1 'polypeptide(L)'
;MLTKDSITRGVREAYLASCQKLGASFNAPTQKQTQIGLFIFGVALLAIGLSSGAIAQDGHYARYNDVRLADAVNQILTYLEGTFGALIMVASGLGAILSAAFGQYRAALGCLIVAVGAFILRSILGTFFNDENIMA
;
A
#
# COMPACT_ATOMS: atom_id res chain seq x y z
N MET A 1 -50.44 15.67 -27.31
CA MET A 1 -50.33 16.66 -26.23
C MET A 1 -49.76 15.94 -25.00
N LEU A 2 -48.44 15.71 -24.99
CA LEU A 2 -47.76 15.01 -23.91
C LEU A 2 -47.48 16.03 -22.80
N THR A 3 -48.24 15.88 -21.73
CA THR A 3 -48.35 16.74 -20.55
C THR A 3 -47.01 16.86 -19.82
N LYS A 4 -46.58 18.11 -19.56
CA LYS A 4 -45.39 18.51 -18.79
C LYS A 4 -45.18 17.73 -17.47
N ASP A 5 -46.25 17.18 -16.91
CA ASP A 5 -46.24 16.41 -15.66
C ASP A 5 -45.51 15.06 -15.73
N SER A 6 -45.31 14.46 -16.91
CA SER A 6 -44.55 13.22 -17.02
C SER A 6 -43.03 13.45 -16.92
N ILE A 7 -42.55 14.59 -17.41
CA ILE A 7 -41.12 14.94 -17.44
C ILE A 7 -40.63 15.29 -16.04
N THR A 8 -41.41 16.03 -15.25
CA THR A 8 -41.06 16.42 -13.88
C THR A 8 -41.02 15.24 -12.92
N ARG A 9 -41.84 14.21 -13.13
CA ARG A 9 -41.81 12.97 -12.32
C ARG A 9 -40.55 12.15 -12.57
N GLY A 10 -40.12 11.99 -13.83
CA GLY A 10 -38.92 11.23 -14.17
C GLY A 10 -37.63 11.81 -13.58
N VAL A 11 -37.51 13.14 -13.54
CA VAL A 11 -36.33 13.81 -12.94
C VAL A 11 -36.25 13.57 -11.42
N ARG A 12 -37.39 13.57 -10.74
CA ARG A 12 -37.44 13.35 -9.28
C ARG A 12 -37.08 11.90 -8.90
N GLU A 13 -37.54 10.93 -9.68
CA GLU A 13 -37.20 9.52 -9.49
C GLU A 13 -35.72 9.24 -9.75
N ALA A 14 -35.13 9.85 -10.78
CA ALA A 14 -33.70 9.74 -11.06
C ALA A 14 -32.85 10.35 -9.92
N TYR A 15 -33.29 11.47 -9.34
CA TYR A 15 -32.60 12.13 -8.22
C TYR A 15 -32.66 11.28 -6.94
N LEU A 16 -33.84 10.76 -6.60
CA LEU A 16 -34.04 9.89 -5.44
C LEU A 16 -33.26 8.58 -5.58
N ALA A 17 -33.24 7.97 -6.77
CA ALA A 17 -32.46 6.76 -7.04
C ALA A 17 -30.95 7.01 -6.92
N SER A 18 -30.47 8.18 -7.35
CA SER A 18 -29.06 8.56 -7.24
C SER A 18 -28.66 8.85 -5.79
N CYS A 19 -29.48 9.58 -5.04
CA CYS A 19 -29.26 9.86 -3.62
C CYS A 19 -29.35 8.58 -2.76
N GLN A 20 -30.26 7.66 -3.06
CA GLN A 20 -30.35 6.38 -2.35
C GLN A 20 -29.17 5.46 -2.65
N LYS A 21 -28.67 5.44 -3.91
CA LYS A 21 -27.46 4.68 -4.25
C LYS A 21 -26.22 5.24 -3.58
N LEU A 22 -26.08 6.56 -3.50
CA LEU A 22 -25.00 7.22 -2.78
C LEU A 22 -25.09 6.96 -1.26
N GLY A 23 -26.28 7.12 -0.67
CA GLY A 23 -26.50 6.85 0.76
C GLY A 23 -26.29 5.38 1.14
N ALA A 24 -26.75 4.44 0.31
CA ALA A 24 -26.53 3.02 0.52
C ALA A 24 -25.05 2.63 0.39
N SER A 25 -24.30 3.28 -0.50
CA SER A 25 -22.86 3.03 -0.66
C SER A 25 -22.04 3.40 0.58
N PHE A 26 -22.52 4.36 1.37
CA PHE A 26 -21.86 4.80 2.61
C PHE A 26 -22.21 3.92 3.82
N ASN A 27 -23.48 3.48 3.94
CA ASN A 27 -23.94 2.71 5.10
C ASN A 27 -23.77 1.19 4.94
N ALA A 28 -23.69 0.67 3.72
CA ALA A 28 -23.53 -0.77 3.44
C ALA A 28 -22.62 -0.98 2.21
N PRO A 29 -21.30 -0.82 2.36
CA PRO A 29 -20.39 -0.94 1.24
C PRO A 29 -20.36 -2.39 0.73
N THR A 30 -20.55 -2.54 -0.58
CA THR A 30 -20.47 -3.86 -1.23
C THR A 30 -19.02 -4.35 -1.26
N GLN A 31 -18.82 -5.67 -1.28
CA GLN A 31 -17.48 -6.28 -1.25
C GLN A 31 -16.53 -5.71 -2.32
N LYS A 32 -17.05 -5.40 -3.52
CA LYS A 32 -16.27 -4.79 -4.61
C LYS A 32 -15.89 -3.33 -4.32
N GLN A 33 -16.77 -2.55 -3.70
CA GLN A 33 -16.49 -1.16 -3.34
C GLN A 33 -15.42 -1.06 -2.26
N THR A 34 -15.47 -1.92 -1.24
CA THR A 34 -14.43 -1.98 -0.20
C THR A 34 -13.06 -2.37 -0.78
N GLN A 35 -13.04 -3.32 -1.72
CA GLN A 35 -11.80 -3.79 -2.35
C GLN A 35 -11.15 -2.69 -3.22
N ILE A 36 -11.95 -1.94 -3.97
CA ILE A 36 -11.48 -0.78 -4.74
C ILE A 36 -11.03 0.35 -3.80
N GLY A 37 -11.75 0.60 -2.72
CA GLY A 37 -11.39 1.61 -1.73
C GLY A 37 -10.04 1.32 -1.06
N LEU A 38 -9.82 0.08 -0.62
CA LEU A 38 -8.54 -0.37 -0.06
C LEU A 38 -7.41 -0.29 -1.08
N PHE A 39 -7.67 -0.61 -2.36
CA PHE A 39 -6.69 -0.51 -3.42
C PHE A 39 -6.26 0.95 -3.66
N ILE A 40 -7.21 1.87 -3.79
CA ILE A 40 -6.93 3.30 -3.99
C ILE A 40 -6.18 3.87 -2.78
N PHE A 41 -6.61 3.52 -1.57
CA PHE A 41 -5.94 3.95 -0.34
C PHE A 41 -4.49 3.46 -0.28
N GLY A 42 -4.24 2.19 -0.64
CA GLY A 42 -2.89 1.63 -0.71
C GLY A 42 -2.00 2.34 -1.74
N VAL A 43 -2.53 2.61 -2.94
CA VAL A 43 -1.80 3.35 -3.99
C VAL A 43 -1.49 4.78 -3.56
N ALA A 44 -2.43 5.46 -2.89
CA ALA A 44 -2.21 6.80 -2.35
C ALA A 44 -1.12 6.83 -1.28
N LEU A 45 -1.13 5.88 -0.34
CA LEU A 45 -0.10 5.72 0.68
C LEU A 45 1.28 5.49 0.06
N LEU A 46 1.35 4.63 -0.97
CA LEU A 46 2.58 4.36 -1.72
C LEU A 46 3.09 5.62 -2.45
N ALA A 47 2.20 6.35 -3.12
CA ALA A 47 2.55 7.57 -3.85
C ALA A 47 3.09 8.67 -2.91
N ILE A 48 2.48 8.84 -1.74
CA ILE A 48 2.95 9.78 -0.72
C ILE A 48 4.34 9.35 -0.21
N GLY A 49 4.53 8.07 0.10
CA GLY A 49 5.83 7.53 0.53
C GLY A 49 6.93 7.72 -0.51
N LEU A 50 6.65 7.47 -1.79
CA LEU A 50 7.60 7.65 -2.88
C LEU A 50 7.94 9.13 -3.13
N SER A 51 6.98 10.04 -2.97
CA SER A 51 7.22 11.48 -3.13
C SER A 51 8.24 12.03 -2.13
N SER A 52 8.24 11.51 -0.89
CA SER A 52 9.25 11.84 0.12
C SER A 52 10.66 11.38 -0.28
N GLY A 53 10.78 10.25 -0.98
CA GLY A 53 12.06 9.74 -1.47
C GLY A 53 12.58 10.52 -2.68
N ALA A 54 11.70 10.96 -3.57
CA ALA A 54 12.06 11.74 -4.76
C ALA A 54 12.62 13.14 -4.40
N ILE A 55 12.10 13.78 -3.36
CA ILE A 55 12.59 15.09 -2.89
C ILE A 55 13.98 14.97 -2.26
N ALA A 56 14.34 13.80 -1.71
CA ALA A 56 15.68 13.54 -1.18
C ALA A 56 16.74 13.28 -2.26
N GLN A 57 16.33 13.11 -3.53
CA GLN A 57 17.19 12.68 -4.63
C GLN A 57 17.76 13.86 -5.44
N ASP A 58 17.35 15.10 -5.15
CA ASP A 58 17.77 16.25 -5.92
C ASP A 58 19.17 16.71 -5.51
N GLY A 59 20.17 16.16 -6.22
CA GLY A 59 21.41 16.88 -6.40
C GLY A 59 22.67 16.10 -6.69
N HIS A 60 22.68 14.88 -7.27
CA HIS A 60 23.96 14.20 -7.54
C HIS A 60 24.00 13.45 -8.90
N TYR A 61 24.60 14.10 -9.91
CA TYR A 61 25.00 13.47 -11.17
C TYR A 61 26.02 12.35 -10.88
N ALA A 62 25.65 11.09 -11.11
CA ALA A 62 26.52 9.93 -10.91
C ALA A 62 27.01 9.41 -12.27
N ARG A 63 28.33 9.41 -12.44
CA ARG A 63 29.09 8.82 -13.54
C ARG A 63 29.18 7.31 -13.27
N TYR A 64 29.22 6.50 -14.33
CA TYR A 64 29.23 5.04 -14.26
C TYR A 64 30.60 4.51 -13.75
N ASN A 65 30.89 4.72 -12.46
CA ASN A 65 31.86 4.01 -11.60
C ASN A 65 31.88 4.65 -10.18
N ASP A 66 30.74 5.10 -9.68
CA ASP A 66 30.71 6.02 -8.54
C ASP A 66 30.31 5.32 -7.25
N VAL A 67 31.11 5.54 -6.21
CA VAL A 67 30.83 5.28 -4.78
C VAL A 67 29.37 5.62 -4.40
N ARG A 68 28.76 6.57 -5.10
CA ARG A 68 27.35 6.95 -4.99
C ARG A 68 26.33 5.85 -5.26
N LEU A 69 26.60 4.94 -6.20
CA LEU A 69 25.70 3.80 -6.44
C LEU A 69 25.77 2.84 -5.26
N ALA A 70 26.98 2.60 -4.73
CA ALA A 70 27.16 1.82 -3.51
C ALA A 70 26.47 2.49 -2.31
N ASP A 71 26.62 3.81 -2.15
CA ASP A 71 25.95 4.58 -1.09
C ASP A 71 24.43 4.58 -1.24
N ALA A 72 23.89 4.75 -2.44
CA ALA A 72 22.45 4.71 -2.69
C ALA A 72 21.86 3.32 -2.42
N VAL A 73 22.55 2.26 -2.86
CA VAL A 73 22.15 0.88 -2.56
C VAL A 73 22.25 0.61 -1.06
N ASN A 74 23.32 1.05 -0.40
CA ASN A 74 23.50 0.90 1.04
C ASN A 74 22.39 1.64 1.82
N GLN A 75 22.03 2.85 1.41
CA GLN A 75 20.97 3.61 2.05
C GLN A 75 19.58 2.99 1.83
N ILE A 76 19.30 2.48 0.63
CA ILE A 76 18.06 1.73 0.36
C ILE A 76 18.01 0.44 1.20
N LEU A 77 19.10 -0.31 1.27
CA LEU A 77 19.21 -1.53 2.08
C LEU A 77 19.06 -1.22 3.57
N THR A 78 19.65 -0.14 4.06
CA THR A 78 19.52 0.33 5.45
C THR A 78 18.05 0.67 5.79
N TYR A 79 17.34 1.34 4.88
CA TYR A 79 15.92 1.62 5.07
C TYR A 79 15.08 0.33 5.05
N LEU A 80 15.35 -0.59 4.12
CA LEU A 80 14.67 -1.88 4.02
C LEU A 80 14.95 -2.80 5.21
N GLU A 81 16.15 -2.75 5.79
CA GLU A 81 16.54 -3.53 6.98
C GLU A 81 15.98 -2.94 8.28
N GLY A 82 15.91 -1.61 8.35
CA GLY A 82 15.54 -0.86 9.54
C GLY A 82 14.03 -0.81 9.83
N THR A 83 13.54 0.42 10.02
CA THR A 83 12.17 0.67 10.50
C THR A 83 11.10 0.34 9.45
N PHE A 84 11.41 0.46 8.16
CA PHE A 84 10.44 0.20 7.10
C PHE A 84 10.20 -1.30 6.89
N GLY A 85 11.25 -2.13 6.89
CA GLY A 85 11.10 -3.59 6.86
C GLY A 85 10.34 -4.13 8.07
N ALA A 86 10.61 -3.59 9.26
CA ALA A 86 9.85 -3.90 10.47
C ALA A 86 8.38 -3.50 10.35
N LEU A 87 8.09 -2.32 9.78
CA LEU A 87 6.74 -1.82 9.60
C LEU A 87 5.93 -2.68 8.63
N ILE A 88 6.53 -3.08 7.49
CA ILE A 88 5.89 -4.00 6.54
C ILE A 88 5.61 -5.35 7.19
N MET A 89 6.58 -5.92 7.93
CA MET A 89 6.43 -7.21 8.61
C MET A 89 5.28 -7.20 9.62
N VAL A 90 5.17 -6.14 10.44
CA VAL A 90 4.09 -6.02 11.43
C VAL A 90 2.75 -5.78 10.76
N ALA A 91 2.69 -4.90 9.76
CA ALA A 91 1.45 -4.62 9.03
C ALA A 91 0.92 -5.87 8.29
N SER A 92 1.81 -6.65 7.64
CA SER A 92 1.43 -7.90 6.98
C SER A 92 1.08 -8.99 8.00
N GLY A 93 1.76 -9.07 9.14
CA GLY A 93 1.40 -9.99 10.23
C GLY A 93 -0.01 -9.72 10.78
N LEU A 94 -0.33 -8.46 11.08
CA LEU A 94 -1.67 -8.06 11.51
C LEU A 94 -2.73 -8.32 10.43
N GLY A 95 -2.40 -8.01 9.16
CA GLY A 95 -3.25 -8.30 8.02
C GLY A 95 -3.55 -9.79 7.85
N ALA A 96 -2.57 -10.66 8.13
CA ALA A 96 -2.74 -12.12 8.09
C ALA A 96 -3.71 -12.60 9.17
N ILE A 97 -3.58 -12.10 10.41
CA ILE A 97 -4.46 -12.45 11.53
C ILE A 97 -5.91 -12.02 11.24
N LEU A 98 -6.10 -10.77 10.78
CA LEU A 98 -7.44 -10.26 10.44
C LEU A 98 -8.05 -11.02 9.26
N SER A 99 -7.27 -11.35 8.23
CA SER A 99 -7.75 -12.12 7.09
C SER A 99 -8.13 -13.55 7.46
N ALA A 100 -7.41 -14.16 8.40
CA ALA A 100 -7.76 -15.47 8.95
C ALA A 100 -9.07 -15.40 9.76
N ALA A 101 -9.28 -14.34 10.55
CA ALA A 101 -10.50 -14.13 11.32
C ALA A 101 -11.76 -13.98 10.44
N PHE A 102 -11.64 -13.39 9.25
CA PHE A 102 -12.75 -13.26 8.29
C PHE A 102 -12.92 -14.48 7.37
N GLY A 103 -12.22 -15.60 7.60
CA GLY A 103 -12.32 -16.81 6.80
C GLY A 103 -11.67 -16.71 5.41
N GLN A 104 -10.91 -15.65 5.12
CA GLN A 104 -10.22 -15.45 3.85
C GLN A 104 -8.82 -16.07 3.87
N TYR A 105 -8.76 -17.40 3.89
CA TYR A 105 -7.51 -18.16 4.03
C TYR A 105 -6.46 -17.81 2.96
N ARG A 106 -6.87 -17.57 1.70
CA ARG A 106 -5.94 -17.21 0.62
C ARG A 106 -5.28 -15.85 0.83
N ALA A 107 -6.01 -14.87 1.37
CA ALA A 107 -5.46 -13.55 1.68
C ALA A 107 -4.51 -13.64 2.89
N ALA A 108 -4.90 -14.41 3.92
CA ALA A 108 -4.08 -14.64 5.09
C ALA A 108 -2.71 -15.26 4.74
N LEU A 109 -2.70 -16.28 3.87
CA LEU A 109 -1.45 -16.89 3.39
C LEU A 109 -0.57 -15.89 2.62
N GLY A 110 -1.16 -15.03 1.79
CA GLY A 110 -0.41 -13.98 1.08
C GLY A 110 0.27 -13.01 2.05
N CYS A 111 -0.46 -12.52 3.04
CA CYS A 111 0.08 -11.64 4.08
C CYS A 111 1.16 -12.32 4.94
N LEU A 112 1.01 -13.62 5.22
CA LEU A 112 2.00 -14.41 5.95
C LEU A 112 3.30 -14.56 5.16
N ILE A 113 3.23 -14.87 3.86
CA ILE A 113 4.42 -14.99 3.00
C ILE A 113 5.17 -13.65 2.94
N VAL A 114 4.47 -12.52 2.83
CA VAL A 114 5.11 -11.19 2.82
C VAL A 114 5.81 -10.90 4.16
N ALA A 115 5.19 -11.26 5.29
CA ALA A 115 5.81 -11.09 6.61
C ALA A 115 7.11 -11.90 6.74
N VAL A 116 7.07 -13.17 6.33
CA VAL A 116 8.23 -14.07 6.37
C VAL A 116 9.31 -13.62 5.38
N GLY A 117 8.93 -13.17 4.17
CA GLY A 117 9.86 -12.64 3.19
C GLY A 117 10.61 -11.41 3.68
N ALA A 118 9.91 -10.45 4.31
CA ALA A 118 10.53 -9.28 4.93
C ALA A 118 11.48 -9.66 6.08
N PHE A 119 11.12 -10.67 6.87
CA PHE A 119 11.99 -11.20 7.93
C PHE A 119 13.26 -11.83 7.37
N ILE A 120 13.13 -12.70 6.37
CA ILE A 120 14.28 -13.37 5.74
C ILE A 120 15.21 -12.36 5.08
N LEU A 121 14.68 -11.37 4.35
CA LEU A 121 15.47 -10.30 3.75
C LEU A 121 16.25 -9.53 4.81
N ARG A 122 15.63 -9.17 5.94
CA ARG A 122 16.31 -8.51 7.05
C ARG A 122 17.42 -9.39 7.65
N SER A 123 17.14 -10.67 7.89
CA SER A 123 18.14 -11.60 8.44
C SER A 123 19.31 -11.85 7.50
N ILE A 124 19.08 -11.99 6.19
CA ILE A 124 20.13 -12.20 5.19
C ILE A 124 20.99 -10.93 5.08
N LEU A 125 20.37 -9.76 4.96
CA LEU A 125 21.12 -8.50 4.84
C LEU A 125 21.97 -8.24 6.08
N GLY A 126 21.37 -8.37 7.27
CA GLY A 126 22.11 -8.22 8.53
C GLY A 126 23.16 -9.30 8.80
N THR A 127 23.14 -10.44 8.10
CA THR A 127 24.19 -11.48 8.24
C THR A 127 25.34 -11.26 7.25
N PHE A 128 25.05 -10.88 6.00
CA PHE A 128 26.05 -10.78 4.94
C PHE A 128 26.66 -9.38 4.77
N PHE A 129 25.99 -8.32 5.23
CA PHE A 129 26.45 -6.93 5.09
C PHE A 129 26.72 -6.26 6.45
N ASN A 130 26.92 -7.05 7.52
CA ASN A 130 27.32 -6.50 8.81
C ASN A 130 28.84 -6.21 8.84
N ASP A 131 29.18 -4.97 8.50
CA ASP A 131 30.56 -4.45 8.45
C ASP A 131 31.23 -4.32 9.84
N GLU A 132 30.53 -4.61 10.94
CA GLU A 132 31.14 -4.63 12.28
C GLU A 132 32.29 -5.64 12.40
N ASN A 133 32.35 -6.64 11.51
CA ASN A 133 33.43 -7.64 11.49
C ASN A 133 34.60 -7.31 10.53
N ILE A 134 34.58 -6.18 9.81
CA ILE A 134 35.63 -5.81 8.83
C ILE A 134 36.63 -4.79 9.42
N MET A 135 36.38 -4.24 10.62
CA MET A 135 37.28 -3.28 11.30
C MET A 135 38.16 -3.89 12.41
N ALA A 136 38.44 -5.21 12.37
CA ALA A 136 39.40 -5.87 13.27
C ALA A 136 40.74 -6.15 12.57
#